data_AF-A0A183J8M1-F1
#
_entry.id   AF-A0A183J8M1-F1
#
_cell.length_a   1.000
_cell.length_b   1.000
_cell.length_c   1.000
_cell.angle_alpha   90.00
_cell.angle_beta   90.00
_cell.angle_gamma   90.00
#
_symmetry.space_group_name_H-M   'P 1'
#
loop_
_entity.id
_entity.type
_entity.pdbx_description
1 polymer ?
#
loop_
_entity_poly.entity_id
_entity_poly.type
_entity_poly.pdbx_seq_one_letter_code
_entity_poly.pdbx_strand_id
1 'polypeptide(L)'
;MIEREFVQAGHPFASRCSHSVYGRSSHSSRDRAESPTFLLFLDCLWQVMQQYQNSFEFVPALLTFLFDHAYASEFGTFLYNCEKEKKENNVKQKTVSIWSYLNHPDILYRYINPYYQPNNEVLWPSVAPQSILLWERLYCRWLVDWSKIEKAEAKAAELKSEENRLINRISKIRR
;
A
#
# COMPACT_ATOMS: atom_id res chain seq x y z
N MET A 1 5.67 3.45 -9.79
CA MET A 1 5.73 2.03 -10.19
C MET A 1 4.35 1.47 -10.54
N ILE A 2 3.40 1.41 -9.60
CA ILE A 2 2.05 0.84 -9.83
C ILE A 2 1.34 1.44 -11.06
N GLU A 3 1.36 2.76 -11.20
CA GLU A 3 0.79 3.44 -12.37
C GLU A 3 1.37 2.94 -13.70
N ARG A 4 2.68 2.68 -13.75
CA ARG A 4 3.37 2.26 -14.97
C ARG A 4 3.20 0.76 -15.22
N GLU A 5 3.52 -0.06 -14.21
CA GLU A 5 3.64 -1.52 -14.36
C GLU A 5 2.31 -2.27 -14.26
N PHE A 6 1.28 -1.67 -13.66
CA PHE A 6 -0.04 -2.28 -13.55
C PHE A 6 -1.07 -1.52 -14.37
N VAL A 7 -1.23 -0.22 -14.11
CA VAL A 7 -2.32 0.56 -14.73
C VAL A 7 -2.06 0.76 -16.23
N GLN A 8 -0.91 1.34 -16.60
CA GLN A 8 -0.56 1.61 -18.00
C GLN A 8 -0.21 0.34 -18.77
N ALA A 9 0.37 -0.67 -18.11
CA ALA A 9 0.65 -1.97 -18.72
C ALA A 9 -0.62 -2.81 -19.00
N GLY A 10 -1.80 -2.37 -18.55
CA GLY A 10 -3.08 -3.02 -18.86
C GLY A 10 -3.43 -4.19 -17.96
N HIS A 11 -3.03 -4.14 -16.68
CA HIS A 11 -3.53 -5.10 -15.70
C HIS A 11 -5.06 -4.97 -15.59
N PRO A 12 -5.83 -6.07 -15.78
CA PRO A 12 -7.28 -6.00 -15.89
C PRO A 12 -7.98 -5.90 -14.52
N PHE A 13 -7.85 -4.75 -13.84
CA PHE A 13 -8.36 -4.54 -12.49
C PHE A 13 -9.86 -4.82 -12.37
N ALA A 14 -10.69 -4.31 -13.29
CA ALA A 14 -12.14 -4.50 -13.23
C ALA A 14 -12.55 -5.98 -13.32
N SER A 15 -11.84 -6.80 -14.09
CA SER A 15 -12.14 -8.24 -14.21
C SER A 15 -11.54 -9.06 -13.06
N ARG A 16 -10.38 -8.64 -12.53
CA ARG A 16 -9.64 -9.38 -11.49
C ARG A 16 -10.12 -9.07 -10.08
N CYS A 17 -10.65 -7.86 -9.87
CA CYS A 17 -11.12 -7.32 -8.60
C CYS A 17 -12.64 -7.04 -8.60
N SER A 18 -13.40 -7.67 -9.52
CA SER A 18 -14.86 -7.53 -9.66
C SER A 18 -15.62 -7.87 -8.39
N HIS A 19 -15.13 -8.84 -7.64
CA HIS A 19 -15.69 -9.25 -6.37
C HIS A 19 -14.65 -9.14 -5.27
N SER A 20 -15.11 -8.82 -4.06
CA SER A 20 -14.27 -8.85 -2.87
C SER A 20 -13.68 -10.25 -2.69
N VAL A 21 -12.40 -10.34 -2.31
CA VAL A 21 -11.77 -11.60 -1.87
C VAL A 21 -12.56 -12.25 -0.72
N TYR A 22 -13.26 -11.44 0.07
CA TYR A 22 -14.11 -11.85 1.19
C TYR A 22 -15.57 -12.14 0.77
N GLY A 23 -15.91 -11.91 -0.49
CA GLY A 23 -17.24 -12.14 -1.02
C GLY A 23 -17.60 -13.62 -1.00
N ARG A 24 -18.82 -13.92 -0.53
CA ARG A 24 -19.44 -15.25 -0.61
C ARG A 24 -19.95 -15.52 -2.02
N SER A 25 -19.12 -15.32 -3.05
CA SER A 25 -19.43 -15.84 -4.38
C SER A 25 -19.28 -17.36 -4.36
N SER A 26 -20.30 -18.08 -4.84
CA SER A 26 -20.21 -19.53 -5.03
C SER A 26 -18.96 -19.86 -5.86
N HIS A 27 -18.26 -20.95 -5.56
CA HIS A 27 -17.17 -21.42 -6.42
C HIS A 27 -17.60 -21.67 -7.87
N SER A 28 -18.91 -21.82 -8.13
CA SER A 28 -19.49 -21.92 -9.47
C SER A 28 -19.71 -20.56 -10.16
N SER A 29 -19.67 -19.44 -9.44
CA SER A 29 -19.89 -18.08 -9.94
C SER A 29 -18.64 -17.20 -9.90
N ARG A 30 -17.52 -17.68 -9.34
CA ARG A 30 -16.22 -17.02 -9.53
C ARG A 30 -15.82 -17.20 -10.98
N ASP A 31 -15.87 -16.11 -11.72
CA ASP A 31 -15.43 -16.12 -13.10
C ASP A 31 -13.95 -16.56 -13.15
N ARG A 32 -13.57 -17.33 -14.17
CA ARG A 32 -12.15 -17.74 -14.37
C ARG A 32 -11.21 -16.53 -14.54
N ALA A 33 -11.80 -15.35 -14.72
CA ALA A 33 -11.15 -14.06 -14.79
C ALA A 33 -10.77 -13.46 -13.41
N GLU A 34 -11.20 -13.99 -12.28
CA GLU A 34 -10.78 -13.46 -10.96
C GLU A 34 -9.41 -14.03 -10.54
N SER A 35 -8.49 -13.16 -10.09
CA SER A 35 -7.18 -13.59 -9.58
C SER A 35 -6.55 -12.51 -8.69
N PRO A 36 -6.00 -12.87 -7.51
CA PRO A 36 -5.44 -11.92 -6.55
C PRO A 36 -4.03 -11.43 -6.94
N THR A 37 -3.74 -11.24 -8.23
CA THR A 37 -2.39 -10.93 -8.72
C THR A 37 -1.85 -9.61 -8.13
N PHE A 38 -2.68 -8.57 -8.07
CA PHE A 38 -2.28 -7.30 -7.45
C PHE A 38 -2.08 -7.45 -5.93
N LEU A 39 -2.93 -8.23 -5.26
CA LEU A 39 -2.77 -8.55 -3.83
C LEU A 39 -1.45 -9.29 -3.57
N LEU A 40 -1.12 -10.32 -4.35
CA LEU A 40 0.14 -11.06 -4.21
C LEU A 40 1.35 -10.16 -4.41
N PHE A 41 1.27 -9.22 -5.35
CA PHE A 41 2.31 -8.21 -5.53
C PHE A 41 2.46 -7.32 -4.28
N LEU A 42 1.35 -6.85 -3.69
CA LEU A 42 1.37 -6.06 -2.46
C LEU A 42 1.90 -6.87 -1.27
N ASP A 43 1.55 -8.16 -1.17
CA ASP A 43 2.07 -9.07 -0.15
C ASP A 43 3.59 -9.21 -0.27
N CYS A 44 4.10 -9.52 -1.47
CA CYS A 44 5.54 -9.57 -1.71
C CYS A 44 6.23 -8.26 -1.32
N LEU A 45 5.65 -7.10 -1.65
CA LEU A 45 6.20 -5.81 -1.23
C LEU A 45 6.21 -5.67 0.30
N TRP A 46 5.14 -6.09 0.98
CA TRP A 46 5.07 -6.13 2.42
C TRP A 46 6.14 -7.05 3.04
N GLN A 47 6.40 -8.23 2.46
CA GLN A 47 7.47 -9.13 2.91
C GLN A 47 8.84 -8.45 2.86
N VAL A 48 9.15 -7.74 1.77
CA VAL A 48 10.42 -7.00 1.65
C VAL A 48 10.48 -5.88 2.69
N MET A 49 9.37 -5.17 2.93
CA MET A 49 9.31 -4.14 3.96
C MET A 49 9.54 -4.69 5.38
N GLN A 50 9.09 -5.92 5.69
CA GLN A 50 9.38 -6.54 6.99
C GLN A 50 10.87 -6.83 7.18
N GLN A 51 11.57 -7.22 6.11
CA GLN A 51 13.00 -7.49 6.17
C GLN A 51 13.85 -6.20 6.12
N TYR A 52 13.32 -5.10 5.57
CA TYR A 52 14.01 -3.83 5.40
C TYR A 52 13.18 -2.62 5.86
N GLN A 53 12.80 -2.60 7.13
CA GLN A 53 11.82 -1.65 7.70
C GLN A 53 12.18 -0.16 7.49
N ASN A 54 13.46 0.18 7.42
CA ASN A 54 13.92 1.58 7.26
C ASN A 54 14.20 1.98 5.81
N SER A 55 14.19 1.03 4.85
CA SER A 55 14.55 1.32 3.45
C SER A 55 13.37 1.81 2.60
N PHE A 56 12.15 1.81 3.15
CA PHE A 56 10.96 2.30 2.46
C PHE A 56 10.44 3.58 3.11
N GLU A 57 10.14 4.58 2.27
CA GLU A 57 9.61 5.88 2.71
C GLU A 57 8.15 5.76 3.17
N PHE A 58 7.41 4.75 2.71
CA PHE A 58 6.02 4.54 3.09
C PHE A 58 5.85 3.39 4.09
N VAL A 59 4.76 3.42 4.86
CA VAL A 59 4.42 2.38 5.83
C VAL A 59 3.47 1.32 5.24
N PRO A 60 3.40 0.11 5.82
CA PRO A 60 2.50 -0.96 5.38
C PRO A 60 1.03 -0.57 5.23
N ALA A 61 0.55 0.42 5.99
CA ALA A 61 -0.82 0.92 5.90
C ALA A 61 -1.16 1.46 4.50
N LEU A 62 -0.18 1.98 3.76
CA LEU A 62 -0.39 2.40 2.37
C LEU A 62 -0.74 1.21 1.48
N LEU A 63 -0.12 0.05 1.69
CA LEU A 63 -0.40 -1.14 0.91
C LEU A 63 -1.81 -1.68 1.19
N THR A 64 -2.25 -1.66 2.45
CA THR A 64 -3.64 -1.99 2.82
C THR A 64 -4.63 -1.02 2.17
N PHE A 65 -4.33 0.28 2.15
CA PHE A 65 -5.15 1.28 1.49
C PHE A 65 -5.25 1.03 -0.03
N LEU A 66 -4.14 0.75 -0.69
CA LEU A 66 -4.11 0.41 -2.12
C LEU A 66 -4.89 -0.86 -2.42
N PHE A 67 -4.80 -1.87 -1.54
CA PHE A 67 -5.60 -3.09 -1.64
C PHE A 67 -7.09 -2.77 -1.54
N ASP A 68 -7.53 -2.05 -0.51
CA ASP A 68 -8.95 -1.70 -0.32
C ASP A 68 -9.49 -0.98 -1.56
N HIS A 69 -8.74 0.01 -2.06
CA HIS A 69 -9.11 0.81 -3.23
C HIS A 69 -8.97 0.10 -4.58
N ALA A 70 -8.35 -1.08 -4.65
CA ALA A 70 -8.35 -1.91 -5.87
C ALA A 70 -9.66 -2.68 -6.03
N TYR A 71 -10.33 -3.04 -4.92
CA TYR A 71 -11.60 -3.78 -4.92
C TYR A 71 -12.82 -2.87 -4.80
N ALA A 72 -12.72 -1.80 -4.00
CA ALA A 72 -13.78 -0.83 -3.81
C ALA A 72 -13.19 0.57 -3.72
N SER A 73 -13.43 1.40 -4.72
CA SER A 73 -12.80 2.71 -4.83
C SER A 73 -13.78 3.82 -5.13
N GLU A 74 -13.54 4.97 -4.50
CA GLU A 74 -14.04 6.27 -4.93
C GLU A 74 -13.16 6.92 -6.01
N PHE A 75 -12.00 6.32 -6.33
CA PHE A 75 -11.03 6.85 -7.29
C PHE A 75 -11.09 6.17 -8.66
N GLY A 76 -10.64 6.88 -9.69
CA GLY A 76 -10.58 6.38 -11.07
C GLY A 76 -9.38 5.52 -11.41
N THR A 77 -8.39 5.40 -10.51
CA THR A 77 -7.08 4.82 -10.84
C THR A 77 -7.16 3.37 -11.30
N PHE A 78 -7.90 2.54 -10.58
CA PHE A 78 -8.04 1.09 -10.80
C PHE A 78 -9.34 0.70 -11.50
N LEU A 79 -10.05 1.67 -12.10
CA LEU A 79 -11.23 1.37 -12.91
C LEU A 79 -10.84 0.84 -14.28
N TYR A 80 -11.70 -0.02 -14.84
CA TYR A 80 -11.54 -0.67 -16.16
C TYR A 80 -10.31 -1.59 -16.24
N ASN A 81 -10.11 -2.22 -17.41
CA ASN A 81 -9.06 -3.21 -17.61
C ASN A 81 -7.82 -2.68 -18.32
N CYS A 82 -7.94 -1.55 -19.04
CA CYS A 82 -6.81 -0.95 -19.73
C CYS A 82 -6.98 0.56 -19.94
N GLU A 83 -5.88 1.25 -20.26
CA GLU A 83 -5.90 2.70 -20.54
C GLU A 83 -6.81 3.08 -21.73
N LYS A 84 -7.01 2.18 -22.70
CA LYS A 84 -7.93 2.41 -23.82
C LYS A 84 -9.37 2.59 -23.31
N GLU A 85 -9.87 1.65 -22.52
CA GLU A 85 -11.22 1.71 -21.93
C GLU A 85 -11.38 2.94 -21.01
N LYS A 86 -10.34 3.27 -20.24
CA LYS A 86 -10.33 4.48 -19.38
C LYS A 86 -10.46 5.76 -20.20
N LYS A 87 -9.81 5.82 -21.37
CA LYS A 87 -9.89 6.95 -22.30
C LYS A 87 -11.27 7.06 -22.93
N GLU A 88 -11.83 5.94 -23.42
CA GLU A 88 -13.16 5.90 -24.03
C GLU A 88 -14.26 6.35 -23.04
N ASN A 89 -14.11 6.03 -21.76
CA ASN A 89 -15.07 6.41 -20.72
C ASN A 89 -14.82 7.77 -20.07
N ASN A 90 -13.78 8.50 -20.49
CA ASN A 90 -13.38 9.81 -19.94
C ASN A 90 -13.14 9.77 -18.42
N VAL A 91 -12.46 8.73 -17.93
CA VAL A 91 -12.23 8.51 -16.48
C VAL A 91 -11.48 9.67 -15.85
N LYS A 92 -10.44 10.18 -16.53
CA LYS A 92 -9.60 11.29 -16.03
C LYS A 92 -10.38 12.58 -15.81
N GLN A 93 -11.47 12.79 -16.53
CA GLN A 93 -12.32 13.97 -16.41
C GLN A 93 -13.46 13.77 -15.40
N LYS A 94 -13.93 12.53 -15.22
CA LYS A 94 -15.08 12.20 -14.37
C LYS A 94 -14.71 11.81 -12.94
N THR A 95 -13.45 11.47 -12.68
CA THR A 95 -13.02 10.89 -11.41
C THR A 95 -11.67 11.45 -10.96
N VAL A 96 -11.38 11.33 -9.67
CA VAL A 96 -10.11 11.76 -9.07
C VAL A 96 -9.13 10.59 -9.04
N SER A 97 -7.84 10.90 -9.22
CA SER A 97 -6.76 9.91 -9.06
C SER A 97 -6.46 9.68 -7.57
N ILE A 98 -6.28 8.41 -7.21
CA ILE A 98 -5.83 8.02 -5.86
C ILE A 98 -4.51 8.71 -5.47
N TRP A 99 -3.63 8.96 -6.43
CA TRP A 99 -2.34 9.61 -6.20
C TRP A 99 -2.51 11.09 -5.85
N SER A 100 -3.50 11.76 -6.45
CA SER A 100 -3.83 13.15 -6.12
C SER A 100 -4.32 13.27 -4.68
N TYR A 101 -5.10 12.28 -4.22
CA TYR A 101 -5.56 12.20 -2.82
C TYR A 101 -4.40 11.90 -1.85
N LEU A 102 -3.60 10.88 -2.13
CA LEU A 102 -2.48 10.45 -1.28
C LEU A 102 -1.40 11.53 -1.13
N ASN A 103 -1.15 12.30 -2.19
CA ASN A 103 -0.14 13.37 -2.17
C ASN A 103 -0.63 14.64 -1.47
N HIS A 104 -1.88 14.71 -1.01
CA HIS A 104 -2.33 15.81 -0.19
C HIS A 104 -1.56 15.80 1.15
N PRO A 105 -0.96 16.92 1.61
CA PRO A 105 -0.11 16.94 2.81
C PRO A 105 -0.77 16.34 4.06
N ASP A 106 -2.07 16.61 4.26
CA ASP A 106 -2.86 16.12 5.40
C ASP A 106 -3.13 14.61 5.38
N ILE A 107 -2.90 13.95 4.24
CA ILE A 107 -3.07 12.50 4.09
C ILE A 107 -1.70 11.84 4.06
N LEU A 108 -0.76 12.43 3.31
CA LEU A 108 0.57 11.90 3.08
C LEU A 108 1.31 11.57 4.38
N TYR A 109 1.26 12.45 5.38
CA TYR A 109 2.00 12.25 6.64
C TYR A 109 1.64 10.94 7.37
N ARG A 110 0.42 10.41 7.15
CA ARG A 110 -0.04 9.15 7.77
C ARG A 110 0.62 7.92 7.14
N TYR A 111 1.09 8.07 5.91
CA TYR A 111 1.68 6.99 5.12
C TYR A 111 3.19 7.07 5.04
N ILE A 112 3.84 8.11 5.58
CA ILE A 112 5.29 8.27 5.61
C ILE A 112 5.89 7.53 6.81
N ASN A 113 6.98 6.81 6.59
CA ASN A 113 7.75 6.12 7.60
C ASN A 113 8.70 7.09 8.32
N PRO A 114 8.52 7.35 9.63
CA PRO A 114 9.38 8.26 10.39
C PRO A 114 10.80 7.72 10.60
N TYR A 115 11.02 6.41 10.37
CA TYR A 115 12.31 5.74 10.46
C TYR A 115 13.00 5.59 9.11
N TYR A 116 12.43 6.16 8.04
CA TYR A 116 13.00 6.06 6.71
C TYR A 116 14.44 6.59 6.66
N GLN A 117 15.32 5.75 6.13
CA GLN A 117 16.71 6.05 5.84
C GLN A 117 16.94 5.69 4.38
N PRO A 118 17.27 6.69 3.53
CA PRO A 118 17.57 6.43 2.12
C PRO A 118 18.64 5.36 1.99
N ASN A 119 18.27 4.25 1.37
CA ASN A 119 19.17 3.13 1.10
C ASN A 119 19.29 2.98 -0.42
N ASN A 120 20.49 3.23 -0.94
CA ASN A 120 20.76 3.15 -2.37
C ASN A 120 21.26 1.76 -2.80
N GLU A 121 21.41 0.82 -1.85
CA GLU A 121 21.86 -0.53 -2.10
C GLU A 121 20.73 -1.41 -2.67
N VAL A 122 21.13 -2.45 -3.40
CA VAL A 122 20.18 -3.47 -3.88
C VAL A 122 19.72 -4.32 -2.70
N LEU A 123 18.40 -4.42 -2.51
CA LEU A 123 17.80 -5.27 -1.48
C LEU A 123 17.77 -6.73 -1.94
N TRP A 124 18.21 -7.66 -1.08
CA TRP A 124 18.24 -9.10 -1.33
C TRP A 124 17.45 -9.84 -0.26
N PRO A 125 16.09 -9.77 -0.29
CA PRO A 125 15.27 -10.40 0.74
C PRO A 125 15.40 -11.93 0.72
N SER A 126 15.39 -12.52 1.92
CA SER A 126 15.27 -13.96 2.09
C SER A 126 13.90 -14.44 1.60
N VAL A 127 13.92 -15.48 0.77
CA VAL A 127 12.72 -16.20 0.31
C VAL A 127 12.56 -17.54 1.02
N ALA A 128 13.34 -17.78 2.08
CA ALA A 128 13.23 -18.99 2.88
C ALA A 128 11.84 -19.04 3.56
N PRO A 129 11.18 -20.21 3.63
CA PRO A 129 9.82 -20.31 4.21
C PRO A 129 9.72 -19.76 5.64
N GLN A 130 10.80 -19.82 6.41
CA GLN A 130 10.85 -19.30 7.80
C GLN A 130 10.91 -17.77 7.86
N SER A 131 11.32 -17.12 6.76
CA SER A 131 11.39 -15.66 6.64
C SER A 131 10.10 -15.04 6.11
N ILE A 132 9.16 -15.85 5.62
CA ILE A 132 7.87 -15.39 5.13
C ILE A 132 6.89 -15.32 6.30
N LEU A 133 6.33 -14.15 6.52
CA LEU A 133 5.38 -13.91 7.60
C LEU A 133 3.96 -13.82 7.04
N LEU A 134 2.96 -14.18 7.84
CA LEU A 134 1.58 -13.88 7.49
C LEU A 134 1.36 -12.37 7.64
N TRP A 135 0.81 -11.73 6.61
CA TRP A 135 0.39 -10.33 6.73
C TRP A 135 -0.90 -10.21 7.54
N GLU A 136 -0.79 -10.41 8.84
CA GLU A 136 -1.92 -10.47 9.78
C GLU A 136 -2.81 -9.23 9.71
N ARG A 137 -2.20 -8.05 9.54
CA ARG A 137 -2.96 -6.79 9.48
C ARG A 137 -3.92 -6.72 8.29
N LEU A 138 -3.64 -7.47 7.23
CA LEU A 138 -4.52 -7.58 6.08
C LEU A 138 -5.45 -8.79 6.21
N TYR A 139 -4.88 -10.00 6.39
CA TYR A 139 -5.63 -11.25 6.36
C TYR A 139 -6.44 -11.54 7.64
N CYS A 140 -5.97 -11.05 8.79
CA CYS A 140 -6.62 -11.18 10.09
C CYS A 140 -7.25 -9.86 10.56
N ARG A 141 -7.48 -8.90 9.65
CA ARG A 141 -7.99 -7.55 9.94
C ARG A 141 -9.25 -7.54 10.82
N TRP A 142 -10.14 -8.52 10.62
CA TRP A 142 -11.42 -8.63 11.34
C TRP A 142 -11.38 -9.58 12.54
N LEU A 143 -10.28 -10.29 12.72
CA LEU A 143 -10.11 -11.30 13.78
C LEU A 143 -9.40 -10.74 15.01
N VAL A 144 -8.59 -9.70 14.84
CA VAL A 144 -7.73 -9.12 15.87
C VAL A 144 -8.08 -7.66 16.07
N ASP A 145 -8.11 -7.19 17.32
CA ASP A 145 -8.19 -5.77 17.65
C ASP A 145 -6.81 -5.11 17.51
N TRP A 146 -6.67 -4.27 16.49
CA TRP A 146 -5.42 -3.57 16.16
C TRP A 146 -5.22 -2.26 16.94
N SER A 147 -6.21 -1.82 17.73
CA SER A 147 -6.20 -0.50 18.38
C SER A 147 -4.99 -0.27 19.30
N LYS A 148 -4.50 -1.33 19.95
CA LYS A 148 -3.31 -1.27 20.81
C LYS A 148 -2.03 -1.08 20.00
N ILE A 149 -1.91 -1.79 18.87
CA ILE A 149 -0.76 -1.71 17.97
C ILE A 149 -0.73 -0.33 17.32
N GLU A 150 -1.87 0.17 16.84
CA GLU A 150 -1.98 1.51 16.24
C GLU A 150 -1.57 2.61 17.20
N LYS A 151 -2.00 2.53 18.47
CA LYS A 151 -1.57 3.48 19.52
C LYS A 151 -0.07 3.40 19.78
N ALA A 152 0.49 2.19 19.81
CA ALA A 152 1.93 2.00 20.01
C ALA A 152 2.75 2.55 18.83
N GLU A 153 2.34 2.28 17.60
CA GLU A 153 2.96 2.81 16.38
C GLU A 153 2.88 4.34 16.32
N ALA A 154 1.71 4.91 16.62
CA ALA A 154 1.54 6.36 16.67
C ALA A 154 2.45 7.01 17.71
N LYS A 155 2.57 6.40 18.90
CA LYS A 155 3.47 6.89 19.94
C LYS A 155 4.94 6.78 19.54
N ALA A 156 5.34 5.67 18.91
CA ALA A 156 6.69 5.47 18.40
C ALA A 156 7.04 6.53 17.34
N ALA A 157 6.13 6.81 16.41
CA ALA A 157 6.29 7.84 15.38
C ALA A 157 6.43 9.25 15.98
N GLU A 158 5.62 9.59 16.99
CA GLU A 158 5.71 10.86 17.71
C GLU A 158 7.08 11.02 18.38
N LEU A 159 7.54 10.01 19.12
CA LEU A 159 8.84 10.02 19.78
C LEU A 159 9.99 10.17 18.78
N LYS A 160 9.91 9.49 17.63
CA LYS A 160 10.92 9.60 16.57
C LYS A 160 10.97 10.99 15.94
N SER A 161 9.81 11.61 15.73
CA SER A 161 9.73 12.99 15.24
C SER A 161 10.39 13.97 16.22
N GLU A 162 10.15 13.79 17.51
CA GLU A 162 10.76 14.64 18.55
C GLU A 162 12.27 14.43 18.65
N GLU A 163 12.75 13.18 18.58
CA GLU A 163 14.18 12.89 18.48
C GLU A 163 14.83 13.63 17.29
N ASN A 164 14.24 13.55 16.10
CA ASN A 164 14.74 14.23 14.91
C ASN A 164 14.78 15.76 15.09
N ARG A 165 13.78 16.35 15.77
CA ARG A 165 13.78 17.80 16.10
C ARG A 165 14.91 18.16 17.06
N LEU A 166 15.13 17.36 18.09
CA LEU A 166 16.20 17.58 19.07
C LEU A 166 17.58 17.46 18.43
N ILE A 167 17.80 16.46 17.58
CA ILE A 167 19.05 16.29 16.81
C ILE A 167 19.31 17.52 15.92
N ASN A 168 18.28 18.00 15.21
CA ASN A 168 18.37 19.20 14.38
C ASN A 168 18.63 20.49 15.19
N ARG A 169 18.18 20.55 16.44
CA ARG A 169 18.48 21.67 17.34
C ARG A 169 19.93 21.62 17.83
N ILE A 170 20.42 20.43 18.20
CA ILE A 170 21.81 20.22 18.61
C ILE A 170 22.78 20.57 17.48
N SER A 171 22.49 20.14 16.24
CA SER A 171 23.35 20.42 15.08
C SER A 171 23.45 21.92 14.78
N LYS A 172 22.39 22.70 15.02
CA LYS A 172 22.39 24.16 14.89
C LYS A 172 23.19 24.87 15.98
N ILE A 173 23.24 24.32 17.20
CA ILE A 173 23.98 24.93 18.33
C ILE A 173 25.48 24.65 18.24
N ARG A 174 25.88 23.52 17.63
CA ARG A 174 27.29 23.14 17.43
C ARG A 174 28.00 23.90 16.30
N ARG A 175 27.28 24.75 15.57
CA ARG A 175 27.77 25.52 14.43
C ARG A 175 27.85 27.00 14.78
#